data_AF-A0A143HKQ3-F1
#
_entry.id   AF-A0A143HKQ3-F1
#
_cell.length_a   1.000
_cell.length_b   1.000
_cell.length_c   1.000
_cell.angle_alpha   90.00
_cell.angle_beta   90.00
_cell.angle_gamma   90.00
#
_symmetry.space_group_name_H-M   'P 1'
#
loop_
_entity.id
_entity.type
_entity.pdbx_description
1 polymer ?
#
loop_
_entity_poly.entity_id
_entity_poly.type
_entity_poly.pdbx_seq_one_letter_code
_entity_poly.pdbx_strand_id
1 'polypeptide(L)'
;MYISEKVEFGFILLVLVFCGLSSCKTAKIIKYEHEQSAEFYKNFEFGDSALNAFKVDDILLVVDINKVTHTSYLVWLGLYSDKAGKSINIERAMVIGDGWEKSQNFNRELVLDAYVDDHELFRFDKGLKLFEVDEGDLKSVVSTGGELSLTVFYDVGGGTESITFILKQKVEKQTVFST
;
A
#
# COMPACT_ATOMS: atom_id res chain seq x y z
N MET A 1 1.94 54.30 38.86
CA MET A 1 1.19 53.87 37.66
C MET A 1 2.02 52.80 36.94
N TYR A 2 2.04 51.56 37.46
CA TYR A 2 2.94 50.47 36.97
C TYR A 2 2.25 49.08 36.97
N ILE A 3 0.95 49.03 37.30
CA ILE A 3 0.19 47.78 37.40
C ILE A 3 -0.48 47.47 36.05
N SER A 4 -0.84 48.49 35.26
CA SER A 4 -1.51 48.35 33.96
C SER A 4 -0.64 47.63 32.91
N GLU A 5 0.64 48.01 32.82
CA GLU A 5 1.56 47.47 31.80
C GLU A 5 1.90 45.98 32.00
N LYS A 6 1.93 45.52 33.26
CA LYS A 6 2.20 44.10 33.58
C LYS A 6 1.03 43.19 33.21
N VAL A 7 -0.20 43.71 33.27
CA VAL A 7 -1.42 42.96 32.94
C VAL A 7 -1.56 42.84 31.42
N GLU A 8 -1.25 43.90 30.66
CA GLU A 8 -1.24 43.85 29.19
C GLU A 8 -0.19 42.87 28.64
N PHE A 9 1.01 42.86 29.22
CA PHE A 9 2.06 41.93 28.79
C PHE A 9 1.70 40.47 29.06
N GLY A 10 1.06 40.19 30.20
CA GLY A 10 0.56 38.85 30.54
C GLY A 10 -0.53 38.37 29.58
N PHE A 11 -1.40 39.29 29.11
CA PHE A 11 -2.46 38.96 28.17
C PHE A 11 -1.91 38.68 26.76
N ILE A 12 -0.93 39.46 26.29
CA ILE A 12 -0.25 39.24 25.01
C ILE A 12 0.46 37.87 25.01
N LEU A 13 1.12 37.52 26.11
CA LEU A 13 1.80 36.23 26.24
C LEU A 13 0.81 35.05 26.21
N LEU A 14 -0.34 35.21 26.88
CA LEU A 14 -1.38 34.17 26.93
C LEU A 14 -2.05 33.96 25.56
N VAL A 15 -2.27 35.04 24.79
CA VAL A 15 -2.76 34.95 23.40
C VAL A 15 -1.73 34.29 22.49
N LEU A 16 -0.44 34.62 22.62
CA LEU A 16 0.63 33.98 21.85
C LEU A 16 0.73 32.47 22.13
N VAL A 17 0.57 32.05 23.39
CA VAL A 17 0.55 30.63 23.76
C VAL A 17 -0.69 29.94 23.18
N PHE A 18 -1.86 30.57 23.22
CA PHE A 18 -3.09 30.01 22.63
C PHE A 18 -3.02 29.90 21.10
N CYS A 19 -2.44 30.90 20.42
CA CYS A 19 -2.20 30.85 18.98
C CYS A 19 -1.16 29.78 18.61
N GLY A 20 -0.10 29.59 19.41
CA GLY A 20 0.92 28.57 19.17
C GLY A 20 0.43 27.13 19.34
N LEU A 21 -0.54 26.89 20.24
CA LEU A 21 -1.13 25.56 20.44
C LEU A 21 -2.19 25.19 19.39
N SER A 22 -2.68 26.16 18.62
CA SER A 22 -3.76 25.95 17.64
C SER A 22 -3.26 25.44 16.28
N SER A 23 -1.95 25.35 16.04
CA SER A 23 -1.40 24.89 14.75
C SER A 23 -1.02 23.42 14.71
N CYS A 24 -1.57 22.58 15.60
CA CYS A 24 -1.40 21.14 15.53
C CYS A 24 -2.20 20.57 14.34
N LYS A 25 -1.58 20.57 13.14
CA LYS A 25 -2.17 19.97 11.95
C LYS A 25 -2.04 18.45 12.04
N THR A 26 -3.16 17.78 12.32
CA THR A 26 -3.25 16.32 12.17
C THR A 26 -3.09 15.95 10.70
N ALA A 27 -1.98 15.31 10.33
CA ALA A 27 -1.83 14.77 9.00
C ALA A 27 -2.56 13.43 8.95
N LYS A 28 -3.54 13.32 8.05
CA LYS A 28 -4.13 12.02 7.70
C LYS A 28 -3.22 11.37 6.67
N ILE A 29 -2.55 10.29 7.05
CA ILE A 29 -1.83 9.44 6.11
C ILE A 29 -2.82 8.34 5.72
N ILE A 30 -3.22 8.34 4.46
CA ILE A 30 -4.07 7.29 3.89
C ILE A 30 -3.13 6.25 3.30
N LYS A 31 -3.20 5.02 3.80
CA LYS A 31 -2.56 3.85 3.22
C LYS A 31 -3.65 2.90 2.74
N TYR A 32 -3.35 2.15 1.69
CA TYR A 32 -4.22 1.06 1.25
C TYR A 32 -3.46 -0.22 1.52
N GLU A 33 -4.00 -1.05 2.40
CA GLU A 33 -3.39 -2.32 2.77
C GLU A 33 -4.39 -3.44 2.42
N HIS A 34 -3.91 -4.59 1.97
CA HIS A 34 -4.75 -5.77 1.79
C HIS A 34 -5.41 -6.13 3.15
N GLU A 35 -6.62 -6.72 3.19
CA GLU A 35 -7.31 -7.06 4.46
C GLU A 35 -6.47 -7.92 5.42
N GLN A 36 -5.43 -8.59 4.93
CA GLN A 36 -4.56 -9.45 5.73
C GLN A 36 -3.43 -8.70 6.48
N SER A 37 -3.39 -7.37 6.40
CA SER A 37 -2.16 -6.55 6.50
C SER A 37 -1.55 -6.23 7.86
N ALA A 38 -2.16 -6.45 9.03
CA ALA A 38 -1.42 -6.08 10.26
C ALA A 38 -0.32 -7.10 10.61
N GLU A 39 -0.62 -8.38 10.44
CA GLU A 39 0.26 -9.50 10.82
C GLU A 39 1.01 -10.08 9.61
N PHE A 40 0.38 -10.11 8.42
CA PHE A 40 0.97 -10.51 7.13
C PHE A 40 2.29 -9.77 6.80
N TYR A 41 2.38 -8.47 7.14
CA TYR A 41 3.59 -7.67 6.93
C TYR A 41 4.52 -7.61 8.14
N LYS A 42 4.07 -8.05 9.32
CA LYS A 42 4.90 -8.05 10.53
C LYS A 42 5.82 -9.27 10.60
N ASN A 43 5.34 -10.43 10.16
CA ASN A 43 6.06 -11.69 10.17
C ASN A 43 5.86 -12.39 8.82
N PHE A 44 6.57 -11.93 7.78
CA PHE A 44 6.51 -12.53 6.46
C PHE A 44 7.23 -13.90 6.46
N GLU A 45 6.51 -14.95 6.87
CA GLU A 45 7.01 -16.33 6.85
C GLU A 45 6.40 -17.09 5.67
N PHE A 46 7.22 -17.42 4.66
CA PHE A 46 6.75 -18.09 3.45
C PHE A 46 6.00 -19.41 3.74
N GLY A 47 6.34 -20.12 4.82
CA GLY A 47 5.70 -21.38 5.21
C GLY A 47 4.28 -21.25 5.78
N ASP A 48 3.80 -20.04 6.08
CA ASP A 48 2.50 -19.86 6.74
C ASP A 48 1.33 -20.33 5.86
N SER A 49 0.45 -21.12 6.48
CA SER A 49 -0.78 -21.64 5.89
C SER A 49 -1.78 -20.54 5.51
N ALA A 50 -1.78 -19.40 6.22
CA ALA A 50 -2.64 -18.26 5.91
C ALA A 50 -2.32 -17.66 4.52
N LEU A 51 -1.10 -17.87 4.02
CA LEU A 51 -0.63 -17.37 2.74
C LEU A 51 -0.92 -18.31 1.57
N ASN A 52 -1.41 -19.53 1.82
CA ASN A 52 -1.59 -20.53 0.77
C ASN A 52 -2.60 -20.11 -0.30
N ALA A 53 -3.57 -19.25 0.04
CA ALA A 53 -4.50 -18.69 -0.93
C ALA A 53 -3.83 -17.76 -1.97
N PHE A 54 -2.58 -17.36 -1.72
CA PHE A 54 -1.76 -16.49 -2.59
C PHE A 54 -0.50 -17.16 -3.10
N LYS A 55 -0.40 -18.49 -2.91
CA LYS A 55 0.67 -19.30 -3.47
C LYS A 55 0.16 -20.06 -4.68
N VAL A 56 0.96 -20.05 -5.74
CA VAL A 56 0.75 -20.89 -6.92
C VAL A 56 2.09 -21.46 -7.35
N ASP A 57 2.17 -22.78 -7.52
CA ASP A 57 3.42 -23.49 -7.85
C ASP A 57 4.65 -23.04 -7.03
N ASP A 58 4.52 -22.97 -5.70
CA ASP A 58 5.56 -22.46 -4.79
C ASP A 58 5.98 -20.99 -5.03
N ILE A 59 5.17 -20.20 -5.71
CA ILE A 59 5.35 -18.75 -5.90
C ILE A 59 4.28 -18.03 -5.08
N LEU A 60 4.72 -17.22 -4.12
CA LEU A 60 3.87 -16.35 -3.33
C LEU A 60 3.73 -14.98 -4.02
N LEU A 61 2.49 -14.57 -4.25
CA LEU A 61 2.14 -13.27 -4.82
C LEU A 61 1.80 -12.28 -3.69
N VAL A 62 2.48 -11.14 -3.70
CA VAL A 62 2.32 -10.08 -2.68
C VAL A 62 2.04 -8.75 -3.37
N VAL A 63 1.08 -7.99 -2.85
CA VAL A 63 0.69 -6.70 -3.43
C VAL A 63 1.05 -5.57 -2.49
N ASP A 64 1.83 -4.61 -2.99
CA ASP A 64 2.20 -3.41 -2.25
C ASP A 64 1.64 -2.16 -2.93
N ILE A 65 0.99 -1.28 -2.17
CA ILE A 65 0.38 -0.04 -2.66
C ILE A 65 0.95 1.13 -1.88
N ASN A 66 1.88 1.84 -2.51
CA ASN A 66 2.58 2.95 -1.89
C ASN A 66 2.17 4.28 -2.50
N LYS A 67 1.89 5.27 -1.64
CA LYS A 67 1.71 6.65 -2.08
C LYS A 67 3.06 7.19 -2.57
N VAL A 68 3.15 7.61 -3.83
CA VAL A 68 4.40 8.12 -4.43
C VAL A 68 4.41 9.62 -4.64
N THR A 69 3.23 10.21 -4.83
CA THR A 69 3.06 11.66 -4.90
C THR A 69 1.89 12.08 -4.01
N HIS A 70 1.63 13.38 -3.91
CA HIS A 70 0.45 13.88 -3.20
C HIS A 70 -0.87 13.40 -3.85
N THR A 71 -0.86 13.07 -5.14
CA THR A 71 -2.03 12.71 -5.95
C THR A 71 -2.01 11.30 -6.51
N SER A 72 -0.96 10.50 -6.32
CA SER A 72 -0.86 9.17 -6.94
C SER A 72 -0.27 8.09 -6.05
N TYR A 73 -0.71 6.86 -6.30
CA TYR A 73 -0.28 5.62 -5.67
C TYR A 73 0.30 4.69 -6.73
N LEU A 74 1.41 4.02 -6.41
CA LEU A 74 1.93 2.92 -7.23
C LEU A 74 1.51 1.59 -6.63
N VAL A 75 1.01 0.71 -7.51
CA VAL A 75 0.70 -0.68 -7.19
C VAL A 75 1.82 -1.56 -7.73
N TRP A 76 2.42 -2.36 -6.85
CA TRP A 76 3.50 -3.29 -7.14
C TRP A 76 3.07 -4.72 -6.82
N LEU A 77 3.54 -5.65 -7.66
CA LEU A 77 3.46 -7.08 -7.43
C LEU A 77 4.84 -7.62 -7.06
N GLY A 78 5.00 -8.02 -5.80
CA GLY A 78 6.11 -8.83 -5.33
C GLY A 78 5.84 -10.31 -5.61
N LEU A 79 6.88 -11.02 -6.03
CA LEU A 79 6.85 -12.46 -6.27
C LEU A 79 8.00 -13.09 -5.49
N TYR A 80 7.69 -14.09 -4.67
CA TYR A 80 8.65 -14.74 -3.80
C TYR A 80 8.54 -16.27 -3.88
N SER A 81 9.66 -16.96 -3.74
CA SER A 81 9.71 -18.42 -3.65
C SER A 81 10.86 -18.86 -2.74
N ASP A 82 10.72 -20.01 -2.11
CA ASP A 82 11.81 -20.70 -1.41
C ASP A 82 12.78 -21.40 -2.38
N LYS A 83 12.45 -21.42 -3.68
CA LYS A 83 13.24 -22.06 -4.75
C LYS A 83 13.65 -21.03 -5.81
N ALA A 84 14.91 -21.10 -6.24
CA ALA A 84 15.41 -20.35 -7.39
C ALA A 84 14.86 -20.92 -8.72
N GLY A 85 14.84 -20.11 -9.77
CA GLY A 85 14.50 -20.54 -11.13
C GLY A 85 13.02 -20.80 -11.38
N LYS A 86 12.15 -20.51 -10.40
CA LYS A 86 10.70 -20.52 -10.61
C LYS A 86 10.30 -19.41 -11.56
N SER A 87 9.38 -19.69 -12.48
CA SER A 87 8.88 -18.69 -13.41
C SER A 87 7.36 -18.63 -13.43
N ILE A 88 6.85 -17.43 -13.72
CA ILE A 88 5.42 -17.14 -13.86
C ILE A 88 5.25 -16.11 -14.95
N ASN A 89 4.32 -16.35 -15.88
CA ASN A 89 3.93 -15.38 -16.88
C ASN A 89 2.81 -14.51 -16.33
N ILE A 90 3.04 -13.21 -16.18
CA ILE A 90 1.99 -12.26 -15.82
C ILE A 90 1.40 -11.70 -17.12
N GLU A 91 0.12 -12.00 -17.35
CA GLU A 91 -0.57 -11.58 -18.56
C GLU A 91 -1.18 -10.20 -18.40
N ARG A 92 -1.91 -9.99 -17.30
CA ARG A 92 -2.70 -8.79 -17.07
C ARG A 92 -2.88 -8.56 -15.57
N ALA A 93 -2.99 -7.30 -15.18
CA ALA A 93 -3.52 -6.92 -13.88
C ALA A 93 -4.67 -5.94 -14.07
N MET A 94 -5.65 -6.00 -13.17
CA MET A 94 -6.84 -5.18 -13.22
C MET A 94 -7.23 -4.78 -11.81
N VAL A 95 -7.40 -3.49 -11.56
CA VAL A 95 -8.05 -2.99 -10.35
C VAL A 95 -9.49 -2.57 -10.68
N ILE A 96 -10.43 -3.03 -9.87
CA ILE A 96 -11.84 -2.71 -9.97
C ILE A 96 -12.26 -1.99 -8.69
N GLY A 97 -13.00 -0.91 -8.86
CA GLY A 97 -13.78 -0.25 -7.83
C GLY A 97 -15.20 0.01 -8.31
N ASP A 98 -16.03 0.59 -7.45
CA ASP A 98 -17.42 0.90 -7.77
C ASP A 98 -17.53 1.87 -8.96
N GLY A 99 -17.93 1.34 -10.12
CA GLY A 99 -18.05 2.10 -11.37
C GLY A 99 -16.73 2.50 -12.04
N TRP A 100 -15.59 2.00 -11.56
CA TRP A 100 -14.26 2.34 -12.07
C TRP A 100 -13.41 1.08 -12.26
N GLU A 101 -12.69 1.01 -13.37
CA GLU A 101 -11.76 -0.08 -13.67
C GLU A 101 -10.49 0.50 -14.30
N LYS A 102 -9.35 -0.07 -13.92
CA LYS A 102 -8.08 0.15 -14.62
C LYS A 102 -7.40 -1.18 -14.83
N SER A 103 -7.05 -1.46 -16.09
CA SER A 103 -6.35 -2.68 -16.47
C SER A 103 -5.06 -2.37 -17.22
N GLN A 104 -4.08 -3.26 -17.09
CA GLN A 104 -2.82 -3.20 -17.79
C GLN A 104 -2.39 -4.61 -18.20
N ASN A 105 -2.03 -4.77 -19.47
CA ASN A 105 -1.47 -6.01 -20.00
C ASN A 105 0.07 -5.96 -19.94
N PHE A 106 0.68 -7.10 -19.66
CA PHE A 106 2.13 -7.27 -19.56
C PHE A 106 2.61 -8.36 -20.52
N ASN A 107 1.95 -9.53 -20.52
CA ASN A 107 2.37 -10.73 -21.25
C ASN A 107 3.87 -10.99 -21.11
N ARG A 108 4.32 -11.10 -19.87
CA ARG A 108 5.74 -11.17 -19.52
C ARG A 108 6.01 -12.32 -18.56
N GLU A 109 6.95 -13.17 -18.96
CA GLU A 109 7.56 -14.16 -18.07
C GLU A 109 8.50 -13.48 -17.08
N LEU A 110 8.33 -13.82 -15.81
CA LEU A 110 9.12 -13.35 -14.68
C LEU A 110 9.78 -14.54 -14.01
N VAL A 111 11.09 -14.47 -13.82
CA VAL A 111 11.89 -15.54 -13.20
C VAL A 111 12.39 -15.08 -11.84
N LEU A 112 12.22 -15.92 -10.82
CA LEU A 112 12.57 -15.66 -9.43
C LEU A 112 13.98 -16.20 -9.14
N ASP A 113 14.99 -15.37 -9.39
CA ASP A 113 16.41 -15.72 -9.22
C ASP A 113 17.17 -14.79 -8.26
N ALA A 114 16.60 -13.63 -7.90
CA ALA A 114 17.27 -12.68 -7.03
C ALA A 114 17.07 -13.09 -5.57
N TYR A 115 18.13 -13.53 -4.90
CA TYR A 115 18.08 -13.89 -3.48
C TYR A 115 17.94 -12.66 -2.57
N VAL A 116 17.13 -12.80 -1.52
CA VAL A 116 16.85 -11.77 -0.51
C VAL A 116 17.26 -12.31 0.86
N ASP A 117 18.37 -11.82 1.38
CA ASP A 117 18.97 -12.29 2.63
C ASP A 117 18.01 -12.16 3.84
N ASP A 118 17.26 -11.06 3.93
CA ASP A 118 16.38 -10.75 5.08
C ASP A 118 15.23 -11.76 5.27
N HIS A 119 14.87 -12.48 4.22
CA HIS A 119 13.77 -13.44 4.22
C HIS A 119 14.20 -14.85 3.81
N GLU A 120 15.44 -15.03 3.39
CA GLU A 120 15.98 -16.25 2.80
C GLU A 120 15.18 -16.78 1.59
N LEU A 121 14.65 -15.87 0.75
CA LEU A 121 13.80 -16.20 -0.41
C LEU A 121 14.38 -15.68 -1.72
N PHE A 122 13.92 -16.27 -2.83
CA PHE A 122 14.16 -15.78 -4.18
C PHE A 122 12.98 -14.91 -4.64
N ARG A 123 13.28 -13.81 -5.32
CA ARG A 123 12.30 -12.89 -5.89
C ARG A 123 12.58 -12.54 -7.34
N PHE A 124 11.56 -12.01 -8.01
CA PHE A 124 11.74 -11.31 -9.27
C PHE A 124 12.24 -9.89 -9.03
N ASP A 125 13.50 -9.60 -9.40
CA ASP A 125 14.13 -8.27 -9.35
C ASP A 125 13.77 -7.45 -8.10
N LYS A 126 12.99 -6.36 -8.24
CA LYS A 126 12.43 -5.55 -7.14
C LYS A 126 10.88 -5.59 -7.13
N GLY A 127 10.29 -6.56 -7.82
CA GLY A 127 8.85 -6.64 -8.10
C GLY A 127 8.47 -6.05 -9.45
N LEU A 128 7.24 -6.33 -9.87
CA LEU A 128 6.64 -5.81 -11.09
C LEU A 128 5.75 -4.59 -10.76
N LYS A 129 6.03 -3.43 -11.37
CA LYS A 129 5.09 -2.29 -11.31
C LYS A 129 3.85 -2.66 -12.09
N LEU A 130 2.70 -2.74 -11.42
CA LEU A 130 1.44 -3.01 -12.08
C LEU A 130 0.91 -1.74 -12.73
N PHE A 131 0.57 -0.72 -11.95
CA PHE A 131 0.08 0.56 -12.49
C PHE A 131 0.21 1.68 -11.46
N GLU A 132 -0.03 2.90 -11.92
CA GLU A 132 -0.19 4.09 -11.09
C GLU A 132 -1.67 4.48 -11.03
N VAL A 133 -2.20 4.76 -9.85
CA VAL A 133 -3.60 5.12 -9.63
C VAL A 133 -3.69 6.50 -8.99
N ASP A 134 -4.59 7.33 -9.50
CA ASP A 134 -4.86 8.66 -8.94
C ASP A 134 -5.60 8.56 -7.60
N GLU A 135 -5.22 9.42 -6.66
CA GLU A 135 -5.84 9.51 -5.34
C GLU A 135 -7.33 9.86 -5.43
N GLY A 136 -7.73 10.65 -6.44
CA GLY A 136 -9.12 10.99 -6.69
C GLY A 136 -9.98 9.76 -6.97
N ASP A 137 -9.48 8.86 -7.82
CA ASP A 137 -10.15 7.61 -8.21
C ASP A 137 -10.25 6.64 -7.03
N LEU A 138 -9.20 6.52 -6.22
CA LEU A 138 -9.25 5.68 -5.02
C LEU A 138 -10.15 6.27 -3.92
N LYS A 139 -10.21 7.61 -3.79
CA LYS A 139 -11.06 8.28 -2.80
C LYS A 139 -12.54 8.15 -3.13
N SER A 140 -12.92 8.26 -4.40
CA SER A 140 -14.32 8.16 -4.83
C SER A 140 -14.91 6.80 -4.44
N VAL A 141 -14.23 5.71 -4.82
CA VAL A 141 -14.65 4.34 -4.54
C VAL A 141 -14.79 4.07 -3.04
N VAL A 142 -13.83 4.53 -2.22
CA VAL A 142 -13.92 4.32 -0.77
C VAL A 142 -15.01 5.18 -0.14
N SER A 143 -15.20 6.41 -0.62
CA SER A 143 -16.21 7.33 -0.07
C SER A 143 -17.65 6.87 -0.30
N THR A 144 -17.90 6.08 -1.34
CA THR A 144 -19.20 5.45 -1.60
C THR A 144 -19.41 4.14 -0.82
N GLY A 145 -18.40 3.70 -0.06
CA GLY A 145 -18.42 2.41 0.62
C GLY A 145 -18.13 1.22 -0.30
N GLY A 146 -17.63 1.48 -1.51
CA GLY A 146 -17.23 0.45 -2.47
C GLY A 146 -15.95 -0.28 -2.04
N GLU A 147 -15.85 -1.55 -2.45
CA GLU A 147 -14.67 -2.38 -2.26
C GLU A 147 -13.73 -2.22 -3.46
N LEU A 148 -12.43 -2.07 -3.19
CA LEU A 148 -11.39 -2.10 -4.22
C LEU A 148 -10.84 -3.51 -4.29
N SER A 149 -10.80 -4.09 -5.49
CA SER A 149 -10.17 -5.39 -5.72
C SER A 149 -9.10 -5.28 -6.80
N LEU A 150 -8.00 -6.01 -6.62
CA LEU A 150 -6.95 -6.16 -7.61
C LEU A 150 -6.93 -7.62 -8.06
N THR A 151 -7.14 -7.86 -9.34
CA THR A 151 -7.02 -9.19 -9.95
C THR A 151 -5.77 -9.26 -10.83
N VAL A 152 -4.93 -10.26 -10.59
CA VAL A 152 -3.74 -10.57 -11.39
C VAL A 152 -4.00 -11.86 -12.16
N PHE A 153 -3.85 -11.81 -13.48
CA PHE A 153 -3.96 -12.94 -14.39
C PHE A 153 -2.57 -13.46 -14.72
N TYR A 154 -2.36 -14.77 -14.55
CA TYR A 154 -1.05 -15.39 -14.66
C TYR A 154 -1.12 -16.79 -15.29
N ASP A 155 0.02 -17.30 -15.78
CA ASP A 155 0.19 -18.68 -16.25
C ASP A 155 1.52 -19.25 -15.73
N VAL A 156 1.48 -20.46 -15.17
CA VAL A 156 2.64 -21.24 -14.69
C VAL A 156 2.88 -22.51 -15.52
N GLY A 157 2.40 -22.54 -16.77
CA GLY A 157 2.52 -23.65 -17.71
C GLY A 157 1.27 -24.53 -17.84
N GLY A 158 0.14 -24.12 -17.23
CA GLY A 158 -1.13 -24.85 -17.22
C GLY A 158 -2.28 -24.13 -17.93
N GLY A 159 -2.05 -22.91 -18.40
CA GLY A 159 -3.05 -22.00 -18.92
C GLY A 159 -3.32 -20.84 -17.95
N THR A 160 -4.03 -19.82 -18.46
CA THR A 160 -4.28 -18.59 -17.72
C THR A 160 -5.22 -18.81 -16.54
N GLU A 161 -4.75 -18.48 -15.34
CA GLU A 161 -5.51 -18.40 -14.10
C GLU A 161 -5.56 -16.96 -13.59
N SER A 162 -6.26 -16.73 -12.47
CA SER A 162 -6.31 -15.41 -11.84
C SER A 162 -6.41 -15.50 -10.33
N ILE A 163 -5.76 -14.55 -9.66
CA ILE A 163 -5.88 -14.33 -8.23
C ILE A 163 -6.39 -12.92 -7.93
N THR A 164 -7.27 -12.79 -6.93
CA THR A 164 -7.88 -11.51 -6.54
C THR A 164 -7.52 -11.15 -5.10
N PHE A 165 -7.11 -9.90 -4.92
CA PHE A 165 -6.76 -9.28 -3.64
C PHE A 165 -7.80 -8.21 -3.29
N ILE A 166 -8.31 -8.24 -2.06
CA ILE A 166 -9.26 -7.23 -1.57
C ILE A 166 -8.51 -6.12 -0.83
N LEU A 167 -8.53 -4.91 -1.38
CA LEU A 167 -7.78 -3.76 -0.91
C LEU A 167 -8.62 -2.94 0.06
N LYS A 168 -8.16 -2.79 1.31
CA LYS A 168 -8.83 -1.97 2.32
C LYS A 168 -8.08 -0.68 2.58
N GLN A 169 -8.83 0.42 2.65
CA GLN A 169 -8.25 1.70 3.06
C GLN A 169 -8.00 1.70 4.57
N LYS A 170 -6.76 1.99 4.98
CA LYS A 170 -6.39 2.24 6.37
C LYS A 170 -6.01 3.70 6.54
N VAL A 171 -6.75 4.39 7.42
CA VAL A 171 -6.51 5.80 7.73
C VAL A 171 -5.72 5.88 9.03
N GLU A 172 -4.41 6.11 8.93
CA GLU A 172 -3.58 6.37 10.10
C GLU A 172 -3.57 7.89 10.37
N LYS A 173 -4.03 8.28 11.56
CA LYS A 173 -3.95 9.67 12.04
C LYS A 173 -2.64 9.81 12.80
N GLN A 174 -1.70 10.58 12.27
CA GLN A 174 -0.48 10.94 13.00
C GLN A 174 -0.51 12.43 13.37
N THR A 175 -0.15 12.71 14.62
CA THR A 175 0.01 14.07 15.13
C THR A 175 1.34 14.61 14.62
N VAL A 176 1.31 15.56 13.68
CA VAL A 176 2.54 16.19 13.17
C VAL A 176 2.74 17.48 13.95
N PHE A 177 3.83 17.53 14.73
CA PHE A 177 4.29 18.78 15.32
C PHE A 177 4.90 19.65 14.22
N SER A 178 4.48 20.91 14.16
CA SER A 178 5.06 21.87 13.20
C SER A 178 6.50 22.17 13.62
N THR A 179 7.48 21.86 12.76
CA THR A 179 8.87 22.35 12.89
C THR A 179 8.96 23.85 12.63
#